data_AF-A0A917HSW2-F1
#
_entry.id   AF-A0A917HSW2-F1
#
_cell.length_a   1.000
_cell.length_b   1.000
_cell.length_c   1.000
_cell.angle_alpha   90.00
_cell.angle_beta   90.00
_cell.angle_gamma   90.00
#
_symmetry.space_group_name_H-M   'P 1'
#
loop_
_entity.id
_entity.type
_entity.pdbx_description
1 polymer ?
#
loop_
_entity_poly.entity_id
_entity_poly.type
_entity_poly.pdbx_seq_one_letter_code
_entity_poly.pdbx_strand_id
1 'polypeptide(L)'
;MTPILSLLLSDNEAYRFAEERRLFYVALTRTKNEVVLLAPSEASLFVEELLKDTNYLLTTADGAVNATPCPYCKTGKLVIRQNPSNGSQFLGCSHYPSCNQTFKNLEILTDKLMCPDCQSGYMVKRNGKFGDFLGCTNYPGCRNTIKLK
;
A
#
# COMPACT_ATOMS: atom_id res chain seq x y z
N MET A 1 -27.18 26.08 -25.33
CA MET A 1 -26.83 24.67 -25.58
C MET A 1 -27.99 24.03 -26.32
N THR A 2 -27.74 23.34 -27.43
CA THR A 2 -28.80 22.76 -28.27
C THR A 2 -29.41 21.50 -27.63
N PRO A 3 -30.73 21.27 -27.76
CA PRO A 3 -31.45 20.18 -27.08
C PRO A 3 -31.04 18.76 -27.52
N ILE A 4 -30.36 18.63 -28.66
CA ILE A 4 -29.80 17.36 -29.14
C ILE A 4 -28.58 16.92 -28.33
N LEU A 5 -27.79 17.88 -27.84
CA LEU A 5 -26.54 17.56 -27.15
C LEU A 5 -26.81 16.97 -25.75
N SER A 6 -27.89 17.40 -25.08
CA SER A 6 -28.29 16.87 -23.78
C SER A 6 -28.83 15.44 -23.82
N LEU A 7 -29.27 14.95 -24.99
CA LEU A 7 -29.74 13.56 -25.17
C LEU A 7 -28.58 12.57 -25.38
N LEU A 8 -27.40 13.06 -25.77
CA LEU A 8 -26.19 12.27 -26.01
C LEU A 8 -25.24 12.24 -24.81
N LEU A 9 -25.39 13.19 -23.89
CA LEU A 9 -24.58 13.27 -22.68
C LEU A 9 -25.20 12.37 -21.60
N SER A 10 -24.36 11.57 -20.94
CA SER A 10 -24.72 10.81 -19.76
C SER A 10 -25.24 11.73 -18.65
N ASP A 11 -26.14 11.21 -17.81
CA ASP A 11 -26.62 11.93 -16.62
C ASP A 11 -25.42 12.42 -15.80
N ASN A 12 -25.51 13.64 -15.27
CA ASN A 12 -24.44 14.25 -14.49
C ASN A 12 -24.22 13.41 -13.22
N GLU A 13 -23.18 12.57 -13.23
CA GLU A 13 -22.87 11.71 -12.10
C GLU A 13 -22.55 12.55 -10.86
N ALA A 14 -23.03 12.12 -9.70
CA ALA A 14 -22.85 12.83 -8.42
C ALA A 14 -21.37 12.95 -7.99
N TYR A 15 -20.45 12.32 -8.72
CA TYR A 15 -19.03 12.26 -8.41
C TYR A 15 -18.25 13.30 -9.21
N ARG A 16 -17.42 14.09 -8.51
CA ARG A 16 -16.60 15.12 -9.15
C ARG A 16 -15.64 14.49 -10.18
N PHE A 17 -15.65 15.00 -11.41
CA PHE A 17 -14.80 14.54 -12.53
C PHE A 17 -14.96 13.05 -12.85
N ALA A 18 -16.18 12.53 -12.85
CA ALA A 18 -16.44 11.09 -12.98
C ALA A 18 -15.91 10.49 -14.30
N GLU A 19 -16.06 11.20 -15.42
CA GLU A 19 -15.58 10.73 -16.73
C GLU A 19 -14.04 10.67 -16.78
N GLU A 20 -13.35 11.69 -16.27
CA GLU A 20 -11.89 11.70 -16.19
C GLU A 20 -11.39 10.56 -15.28
N ARG A 21 -12.07 10.30 -14.16
CA ARG A 21 -11.75 9.18 -13.25
C ARG A 21 -11.90 7.83 -13.95
N ARG A 22 -12.95 7.64 -14.76
CA ARG A 22 -13.16 6.40 -15.53
C ARG A 22 -12.04 6.19 -16.53
N LEU A 23 -11.68 7.22 -17.29
CA LEU A 23 -10.58 7.15 -18.25
C LEU A 23 -9.27 6.76 -17.54
N PHE A 24 -9.00 7.38 -16.40
CA PHE A 24 -7.80 7.14 -15.59
C PHE A 24 -7.76 5.72 -15.02
N TYR A 25 -8.88 5.24 -14.46
CA TYR A 25 -9.02 3.88 -13.95
C TYR A 25 -8.80 2.84 -15.04
N VAL A 26 -9.38 3.04 -16.23
CA VAL A 26 -9.19 2.14 -17.38
C VAL A 26 -7.72 2.08 -17.76
N ALA A 27 -7.03 3.22 -17.84
CA ALA A 27 -5.60 3.26 -18.13
C ALA A 27 -4.76 2.53 -17.06
N LEU A 28 -5.06 2.74 -15.77
CA LEU A 28 -4.34 2.09 -14.67
C LEU A 28 -4.54 0.56 -14.63
N THR A 29 -5.76 0.09 -14.87
CA THR A 29 -6.15 -1.31 -14.63
C THR A 29 -6.04 -2.22 -15.85
N ARG A 30 -6.06 -1.67 -17.07
CA ARG A 30 -5.95 -2.48 -18.30
C ARG A 30 -4.52 -2.74 -18.75
N THR A 31 -3.56 -2.05 -18.17
CA THR A 31 -2.15 -2.22 -18.52
C THR A 31 -1.62 -3.50 -17.89
N LYS A 32 -0.96 -4.34 -18.69
CA LYS A 32 -0.54 -5.69 -18.26
C LYS A 32 0.73 -5.72 -17.42
N ASN A 33 1.62 -4.73 -17.60
CA ASN A 33 2.97 -4.75 -17.06
C ASN A 33 3.18 -3.66 -16.01
N GLU A 34 3.24 -2.40 -16.44
CA GLU A 34 3.50 -1.26 -15.57
C GLU A 34 2.80 -0.01 -16.13
N VAL A 35 2.47 0.92 -15.24
CA VAL A 35 1.92 2.22 -15.61
C VAL A 35 2.84 3.30 -15.09
N VAL A 36 3.31 4.16 -15.99
CA VAL A 36 4.09 5.34 -15.65
C VAL A 36 3.18 6.55 -15.74
N LEU A 37 3.03 7.25 -14.61
CA LEU A 37 2.28 8.48 -14.55
C LEU A 37 3.24 9.66 -14.45
N LEU A 38 3.21 10.54 -15.45
CA LEU A 38 3.97 11.79 -15.44
C LEU A 38 3.07 12.90 -14.91
N ALA A 39 3.48 13.53 -13.80
CA ALA A 39 2.76 14.63 -13.17
C ALA A 39 3.71 15.81 -12.93
N PRO A 40 3.24 17.06 -13.10
CA PRO A 40 4.00 18.25 -12.72
C PRO A 40 4.12 18.35 -11.19
N SER A 41 4.98 19.26 -10.71
CA SER A 41 5.22 19.47 -9.28
C SER A 41 3.95 19.81 -8.49
N GLU A 42 3.04 20.57 -9.10
CA GLU A 42 1.67 20.77 -8.62
C GLU A 42 0.78 19.67 -9.19
N ALA A 43 0.75 18.53 -8.52
CA ALA A 43 0.04 17.36 -9.01
C ALA A 43 -1.49 17.56 -8.95
N SER A 44 -2.24 16.89 -9.83
CA SER A 44 -3.70 16.93 -9.77
C SER A 44 -4.21 16.14 -8.56
N LEU A 45 -5.44 16.44 -8.11
CA LEU A 45 -6.09 15.72 -7.00
C LEU A 45 -6.07 14.19 -7.18
N PHE A 46 -6.15 13.69 -8.41
CA PHE A 46 -6.08 12.25 -8.70
C PHE A 46 -4.71 11.66 -8.36
N VAL A 47 -3.62 12.38 -8.65
CA VAL A 47 -2.26 11.94 -8.35
C VAL A 47 -2.03 11.97 -6.85
N GLU A 48 -2.52 13.00 -6.15
CA GLU A 48 -2.45 13.09 -4.69
C GLU A 48 -3.21 11.95 -4.00
N GLU A 49 -4.41 11.62 -4.50
CA GLU A 49 -5.20 10.47 -4.04
C GLU A 49 -4.44 9.16 -4.24
N LEU A 50 -3.84 8.95 -5.41
CA LEU A 50 -3.04 7.76 -5.71
C LEU A 50 -1.80 7.65 -4.84
N LEU A 51 -1.06 8.74 -4.63
CA LEU A 51 0.14 8.77 -3.79
C LEU A 51 -0.11 8.34 -2.34
N LYS A 52 -1.33 8.54 -1.85
CA LYS A 52 -1.78 8.11 -0.51
C LYS A 52 -2.28 6.65 -0.50
N ASP A 53 -2.64 6.10 -1.65
CA ASP A 53 -3.17 4.75 -1.74
C ASP A 53 -2.04 3.71 -1.67
N THR A 54 -2.00 3.01 -0.54
CA THR A 54 -1.01 1.97 -0.23
C THR A 54 -1.18 0.68 -1.05
N ASN A 55 -2.24 0.57 -1.85
CA ASN A 55 -2.46 -0.58 -2.73
C ASN A 55 -1.57 -0.55 -3.98
N TYR A 56 -1.04 0.63 -4.35
CA TYR A 56 -0.18 0.78 -5.52
C TYR A 56 1.28 0.93 -5.12
N LEU A 57 2.17 0.29 -5.88
CA LEU A 57 3.61 0.42 -5.70
C LEU A 57 4.10 1.66 -6.48
N LEU A 58 4.08 2.81 -5.83
CA LEU A 58 4.46 4.07 -6.46
C LEU A 58 5.94 4.39 -6.27
N THR A 59 6.59 4.81 -7.35
CA THR A 59 7.97 5.30 -7.38
C THR A 59 7.92 6.73 -7.92
N THR A 60 8.28 7.72 -7.11
CA THR A 60 8.40 9.11 -7.57
C THR A 60 9.76 9.36 -8.21
N ALA A 61 9.89 10.46 -8.97
CA ALA A 61 11.13 10.84 -9.64
C ALA A 61 12.32 11.01 -8.67
N ASP A 62 12.05 11.36 -7.41
CA ASP A 62 13.05 11.50 -6.35
C ASP A 62 13.49 10.16 -5.74
N GLY A 63 12.97 9.03 -6.24
CA GLY A 63 13.24 7.70 -5.71
C GLY A 63 12.56 7.41 -4.36
N ALA A 64 11.75 8.34 -3.85
CA ALA A 64 10.95 8.14 -2.64
C ALA A 64 9.81 7.16 -2.95
N VAL A 65 10.08 5.88 -2.77
CA VAL A 65 9.08 4.83 -2.91
C VAL A 65 8.19 4.85 -1.65
N ASN A 66 6.89 5.09 -1.81
CA ASN A 66 5.88 4.82 -0.77
C ASN A 66 5.67 3.30 -0.62
N ALA A 67 6.76 2.57 -0.41
CA ALA A 67 6.73 1.14 -0.23
C ALA A 67 7.61 0.73 0.94
N THR A 68 7.06 -0.12 1.79
CA THR A 68 7.82 -0.79 2.83
C THR A 68 8.43 -2.05 2.22
N PRO A 69 9.76 -2.22 2.23
CA PRO A 69 10.38 -3.41 1.66
C PRO A 69 9.97 -4.68 2.42
N CYS A 70 9.90 -5.81 1.73
CA CYS A 70 9.71 -7.10 2.39
C CYS A 70 11.03 -7.45 3.09
N PRO A 71 11.01 -7.69 4.41
CA PRO A 71 12.26 -7.86 5.16
C PRO A 71 12.89 -9.23 4.90
N TYR A 72 12.13 -10.16 4.34
CA TYR A 72 12.57 -11.53 4.03
C TYR A 72 13.30 -11.62 2.68
N CYS A 73 12.64 -11.24 1.57
CA CYS A 73 13.25 -11.34 0.25
C CYS A 73 14.06 -10.10 -0.15
N LYS A 74 13.90 -8.97 0.57
CA LYS A 74 14.57 -7.66 0.37
C LYS A 74 14.30 -6.97 -0.98
N THR A 75 13.85 -7.70 -1.98
CA THR A 75 13.53 -7.20 -3.33
C THR A 75 12.05 -6.88 -3.49
N GLY A 76 11.18 -7.62 -2.78
CA GLY A 76 9.74 -7.38 -2.78
C GLY A 76 9.34 -6.23 -1.89
N LYS A 77 8.09 -5.78 -2.03
CA LYS A 77 7.47 -4.72 -1.23
C LYS A 77 6.26 -5.32 -0.48
N LEU A 78 5.92 -4.78 0.67
CA LEU A 78 4.72 -5.15 1.42
C LEU A 78 3.51 -4.41 0.86
N VAL A 79 2.46 -5.16 0.56
CA VAL A 79 1.18 -4.64 0.05
C VAL A 79 0.03 -5.16 0.92
N ILE A 80 -1.04 -4.38 1.05
CA ILE A 80 -2.25 -4.81 1.75
C ILE A 80 -2.96 -5.87 0.90
N ARG A 81 -3.32 -6.98 1.55
CA ARG A 81 -4.16 -8.04 1.00
C ARG A 81 -5.33 -8.28 1.94
N GLN A 82 -6.42 -8.78 1.38
CA GLN A 82 -7.61 -9.12 2.14
C GLN A 82 -7.83 -10.63 2.08
N ASN A 83 -8.16 -11.24 3.22
CA ASN A 83 -8.56 -12.62 3.27
C ASN A 83 -10.02 -12.75 2.80
N PRO A 84 -10.31 -13.51 1.72
CA PRO A 84 -11.66 -13.62 1.16
C PRO A 84 -12.70 -14.19 2.13
N SER A 85 -12.29 -15.04 3.08
CA SER A 85 -13.22 -15.75 3.96
C SER A 85 -13.75 -14.91 5.11
N ASN A 86 -12.92 -14.02 5.68
CA ASN A 86 -13.27 -13.24 6.87
C ASN A 86 -13.14 -11.73 6.67
N GLY A 87 -12.72 -11.29 5.49
CA GLY A 87 -12.49 -9.89 5.16
C GLY A 87 -11.30 -9.24 5.90
N SER A 88 -10.55 -9.97 6.73
CA SER A 88 -9.43 -9.40 7.48
C SER A 88 -8.29 -9.00 6.55
N GLN A 89 -7.71 -7.82 6.79
CA GLN A 89 -6.56 -7.34 6.04
C GLN A 89 -5.24 -7.82 6.67
N PHE A 90 -4.24 -8.02 5.82
CA PHE A 90 -2.88 -8.37 6.20
C PHE A 90 -1.89 -7.84 5.16
N LEU A 91 -0.62 -7.70 5.53
CA LEU A 91 0.44 -7.37 4.60
C LEU A 91 1.00 -8.64 3.97
N GLY A 92 1.10 -8.68 2.65
CA GLY A 92 1.75 -9.75 1.89
C GLY A 92 2.90 -9.20 1.04
N CYS A 93 3.85 -10.06 0.68
CA CYS A 93 4.88 -9.69 -0.29
C CYS A 93 4.28 -9.52 -1.70
N SER A 94 4.73 -8.48 -2.42
CA SER A 94 4.39 -8.25 -3.83
C SER A 94 4.87 -9.36 -4.75
N HIS A 95 5.93 -10.09 -4.37
CA HIS A 95 6.50 -11.21 -5.14
C HIS A 95 5.81 -12.55 -4.87
N TYR A 96 4.64 -12.60 -4.24
CA TYR A 96 3.86 -13.84 -4.17
C TYR A 96 3.54 -14.34 -5.60
N PRO A 97 3.71 -15.65 -5.92
CA PRO A 97 3.96 -16.76 -5.00
C PRO A 97 5.43 -17.02 -4.65
N SER A 98 6.39 -16.41 -5.35
CA SER A 98 7.83 -16.60 -5.13
C SER A 98 8.31 -16.20 -3.73
N CYS A 99 7.61 -15.26 -3.08
CA CYS A 99 7.77 -14.95 -1.66
C CYS A 99 6.40 -14.99 -0.96
N ASN A 100 6.21 -15.93 -0.03
CA ASN A 100 4.94 -16.19 0.64
C ASN A 100 4.83 -15.54 2.04
N GLN A 101 5.72 -14.60 2.36
CA GLN A 101 5.74 -13.97 3.67
C GLN A 101 4.54 -13.03 3.86
N THR A 102 3.95 -13.11 5.06
CA THR A 102 2.77 -12.34 5.45
C THR A 102 2.91 -11.79 6.87
N PHE A 103 2.37 -10.59 7.10
CA PHE A 103 2.37 -9.93 8.40
C PHE A 103 0.97 -9.43 8.73
N LYS A 104 0.49 -9.67 9.95
CA LYS A 104 -0.84 -9.20 10.38
C LYS A 104 -0.87 -7.73 10.80
N ASN A 105 0.29 -7.16 11.12
CA ASN A 105 0.41 -5.80 11.64
C ASN A 105 0.55 -4.80 10.48
N LEU A 106 -0.54 -4.09 10.14
CA LEU A 106 -0.52 -3.09 9.06
C LEU A 106 0.33 -1.86 9.42
N GLU A 107 0.53 -1.59 10.71
CA GLU A 107 1.36 -0.51 11.26
C GLU A 107 2.80 -0.48 10.71
N ILE A 108 3.29 -1.61 10.18
CA ILE A 108 4.59 -1.72 9.50
C ILE A 108 4.70 -0.76 8.30
N LEU A 109 3.57 -0.38 7.67
CA LEU A 109 3.57 0.58 6.56
C LEU A 109 3.88 2.01 7.01
N THR A 110 3.46 2.38 8.23
CA THR A 110 3.65 3.71 8.81
C THR A 110 4.96 3.80 9.62
N ASP A 111 5.23 2.81 10.47
CA ASP A 111 6.40 2.78 11.36
C ASP A 111 7.36 1.66 10.92
N LYS A 112 8.28 2.02 10.02
CA LYS A 112 9.18 1.09 9.32
C LYS A 112 10.38 0.69 10.18
N LEU A 113 10.15 0.29 11.43
CA LEU A 113 11.23 -0.06 12.36
C LEU A 113 11.71 -1.50 12.13
N MET A 114 12.83 -1.65 11.42
CA MET A 114 13.46 -2.95 11.21
C MET A 114 14.00 -3.53 12.54
N CYS A 115 13.87 -4.84 12.71
CA CYS A 115 14.44 -5.53 13.87
C CYS A 115 15.97 -5.51 13.80
N PRO A 116 16.67 -4.97 14.81
CA PRO A 116 18.14 -4.84 14.78
C PRO A 116 18.85 -6.21 14.84
N ASP A 117 18.22 -7.20 15.47
CA ASP A 117 18.85 -8.50 15.72
C ASP A 117 18.85 -9.41 14.48
N CYS A 118 17.69 -9.55 13.82
CA CYS A 118 17.55 -10.49 12.71
C CYS A 118 17.57 -9.83 11.33
N GLN A 119 17.35 -8.51 11.25
CA GLN A 119 17.23 -7.73 10.01
C GLN A 119 16.27 -8.31 8.96
N SER A 120 15.45 -9.28 9.37
CA SER A 120 14.57 -10.09 8.52
C SER A 120 13.11 -10.01 8.98
N GLY A 121 12.81 -9.06 9.88
CA GLY A 121 11.48 -8.75 10.36
C GLY A 121 11.40 -7.31 10.86
N TYR A 122 10.17 -6.81 10.99
CA TYR A 122 9.87 -5.52 11.60
C TYR A 122 9.58 -5.65 13.09
N MET A 123 9.82 -4.58 13.82
CA MET A 123 9.38 -4.37 15.20
C MET A 123 7.95 -3.82 15.18
N VAL A 124 7.04 -4.47 15.89
CA VAL A 124 5.63 -4.07 15.94
C VAL A 124 5.17 -3.96 17.38
N LYS A 125 4.23 -3.06 17.65
CA LYS A 125 3.65 -2.91 18.98
C LYS A 125 2.88 -4.17 19.37
N ARG A 126 3.12 -4.65 20.59
CA ARG A 126 2.46 -5.80 21.19
C ARG A 126 2.14 -5.49 22.64
N ASN A 127 1.04 -6.06 23.13
CA ASN A 127 0.59 -5.84 24.49
C ASN A 127 1.07 -7.03 25.34
N GLY A 128 1.80 -6.74 26.41
CA GLY A 128 2.29 -7.73 27.35
C GLY A 128 1.73 -7.52 28.76
N LYS A 129 2.02 -8.45 29.67
CA LYS A 129 1.62 -8.36 31.08
C LYS A 129 2.16 -7.09 31.77
N PHE A 130 3.30 -6.57 31.32
CA PHE A 130 3.99 -5.42 31.91
C PHE A 130 3.77 -4.14 31.10
N GLY A 131 2.75 -4.10 30.24
CA GLY A 131 2.48 -2.99 29.33
C GLY A 131 2.88 -3.29 27.89
N ASP A 132 2.80 -2.24 27.06
CA ASP A 132 3.10 -2.34 25.64
C ASP A 132 4.61 -2.40 25.40
N PHE A 133 5.00 -3.21 24.42
CA PHE A 133 6.39 -3.35 24.00
C PHE A 133 6.46 -3.54 22.49
N LEU A 134 7.61 -3.27 21.90
CA LEU A 134 7.88 -3.59 20.51
C LEU A 134 8.46 -5.00 20.43
N GLY A 135 7.83 -5.89 19.66
CA GLY A 135 8.30 -7.26 19.45
C GLY A 135 8.58 -7.54 17.99
N CYS A 136 9.58 -8.38 17.71
CA CYS A 136 9.88 -8.81 16.35
C CYS A 136 8.71 -9.62 15.74
N THR A 137 8.37 -9.30 14.50
CA THR A 137 7.40 -10.06 13.68
C THR A 137 7.83 -11.49 13.40
N ASN A 138 9.13 -11.79 13.41
CA ASN A 138 9.67 -13.13 13.15
C ASN A 138 9.66 -14.08 14.37
N TYR A 139 8.96 -13.73 15.45
CA TYR A 139 8.74 -14.65 16.58
C TYR A 139 7.98 -15.92 16.12
N PRO A 140 8.38 -17.13 16.55
CA PRO A 140 9.35 -17.45 17.61
C PRO A 140 10.82 -17.51 17.17
N GLY A 141 11.12 -17.37 15.86
CA GLY A 141 12.48 -17.42 15.31
C GLY A 141 13.38 -16.24 15.71
N CYS A 142 12.78 -15.08 16.02
CA CYS A 142 13.46 -13.95 16.67
C CYS A 142 12.67 -13.50 17.90
N ARG A 143 13.33 -13.47 19.06
CA ARG A 143 12.72 -13.10 20.35
C ARG A 143 13.07 -11.67 20.80
N ASN A 144 13.64 -10.87 19.91
CA ASN A 144 13.99 -9.50 20.24
C ASN A 144 12.76 -8.67 20.63
N THR A 145 12.90 -7.90 21.71
CA THR A 145 11.88 -7.00 22.23
C THR A 145 12.50 -5.70 22.73
N ILE A 146 11.86 -4.57 22.43
CA ILE A 146 12.25 -3.25 22.94
C ILE A 146 11.12 -2.75 23.83
N LYS A 147 11.44 -2.31 25.05
CA LYS A 147 10.46 -1.70 25.96
C LYS A 147 10.11 -0.30 25.47
N LEU A 148 8.82 0.00 25.40
CA LEU A 148 8.34 1.37 25.22
C LEU A 148 8.46 2.06 26.59
N LYS A 149 9.16 3.19 26.62
CA LYS A 149 9.30 4.02 27.84
C LYS A 149 8.01 4.76 28.14
#